data_AF-A0A395CYN9-F1
#
_entry.id   AF-A0A395CYN9-F1
#
_cell.length_a   1.000
_cell.length_b   1.000
_cell.length_c   1.000
_cell.angle_alpha   90.00
_cell.angle_beta   90.00
_cell.angle_gamma   90.00
#
_symmetry.space_group_name_H-M   'P 1'
#
loop_
_entity.id
_entity.type
_entity.pdbx_description
1 polymer ?
#
loop_
_entity_poly.entity_id
_entity_poly.type
_entity_poly.pdbx_seq_one_letter_code
_entity_poly.pdbx_strand_id
1 'polypeptide(L)' 'MMRKPKATVSILEADEAAASLAAYIAEMAEEMAQLAERSELTMLAYFLNLARVEAEFRSRELAAPPPIRSRAGPA' A
#
# COMPACT_ATOMS: atom_id res chain seq x y z
N MET A 1 -28.55 -22.18 -13.71
CA MET A 1 -28.11 -21.42 -12.51
C MET A 1 -26.60 -21.60 -12.36
N MET A 2 -25.79 -20.56 -12.64
CA MET A 2 -24.35 -20.53 -12.31
C MET A 2 -24.09 -19.29 -11.45
N ARG A 3 -23.52 -19.49 -10.26
CA ARG A 3 -23.35 -18.47 -9.22
C ARG A 3 -22.08 -17.62 -9.48
N LYS A 4 -22.33 -16.32 -9.72
CA LYS A 4 -21.61 -15.08 -9.37
C LYS A 4 -20.06 -15.06 -9.39
N PRO A 5 -19.43 -14.37 -10.37
CA PRO A 5 -18.04 -13.89 -10.28
C PRO A 5 -17.89 -12.56 -9.50
N LYS A 6 -18.91 -12.12 -8.75
CA LYS A 6 -18.96 -10.75 -8.19
C LYS A 6 -18.02 -10.50 -7.00
N ALA A 7 -17.62 -11.55 -6.27
CA ALA A 7 -16.85 -11.41 -5.03
C ALA A 7 -15.33 -11.24 -5.26
N THR A 8 -14.77 -11.89 -6.28
CA THR A 8 -13.34 -11.78 -6.58
C THR A 8 -12.99 -10.40 -7.15
N VAL A 9 -13.87 -9.84 -7.98
CA VAL A 9 -13.70 -8.48 -8.55
C VAL A 9 -13.74 -7.43 -7.44
N SER A 10 -14.67 -7.54 -6.47
CA SER A 10 -14.78 -6.57 -5.38
C SER A 10 -13.58 -6.55 -4.42
N ILE A 11 -12.83 -7.65 -4.30
CA ILE A 11 -11.64 -7.72 -3.44
C ILE A 11 -10.46 -7.04 -4.13
N LEU A 12 -10.28 -7.28 -5.43
CA LEU A 12 -9.24 -6.64 -6.24
C LEU A 12 -9.42 -5.12 -6.30
N GLU A 13 -10.66 -4.65 -6.46
CA GLU A 13 -10.98 -3.21 -6.42
C GLU A 13 -10.69 -2.58 -5.04
N ALA A 14 -10.93 -3.32 -3.95
CA ALA A 14 -10.65 -2.86 -2.60
C ALA A 14 -9.14 -2.79 -2.31
N ASP A 15 -8.37 -3.78 -2.77
CA ASP A 15 -6.91 -3.82 -2.63
C ASP A 15 -6.26 -2.71 -3.46
N GLU A 16 -6.77 -2.44 -4.67
CA GLU A 16 -6.31 -1.32 -5.51
C GLU A 16 -6.59 0.04 -4.85
N ALA A 17 -7.80 0.24 -4.32
CA ALA A 17 -8.14 1.46 -3.57
C ALA A 17 -7.26 1.62 -2.32
N ALA A 18 -6.97 0.54 -1.60
CA ALA A 18 -6.08 0.56 -0.44
C ALA A 18 -4.62 0.85 -0.82
N ALA A 19 -4.15 0.30 -1.95
CA ALA A 19 -2.80 0.56 -2.48
C ALA A 19 -2.64 2.03 -2.89
N SER A 20 -3.66 2.59 -3.54
CA SER A 20 -3.70 4.00 -3.94
C SER A 20 -3.74 4.92 -2.72
N LEU A 21 -4.52 4.59 -1.69
CA LEU A 21 -4.56 5.36 -0.45
C LEU A 21 -3.22 5.32 0.28
N ALA A 22 -2.56 4.16 0.34
CA ALA A 22 -1.24 4.03 0.94
C ALA A 22 -0.18 4.87 0.19
N ALA A 23 -0.22 4.87 -1.16
CA ALA A 23 0.65 5.74 -1.96
C ALA A 23 0.42 7.23 -1.65
N TYR A 24 -0.85 7.65 -1.56
CA TYR A 24 -1.21 9.03 -1.23
C TYR A 24 -0.72 9.44 0.19
N ILE A 25 -0.82 8.53 1.17
CA ILE A 25 -0.28 8.77 2.52
C ILE A 25 1.24 8.96 2.47
N ALA A 26 1.95 8.18 1.65
CA ALA A 26 3.40 8.33 1.50
C ALA A 26 3.78 9.72 0.95
N GLU A 27 3.08 10.18 -0.10
CA GLU A 27 3.29 11.51 -0.69
C GLU A 27 3.05 12.63 0.35
N MET A 28 1.92 12.59 1.06
CA MET A 28 1.63 13.58 2.11
C MET A 28 2.65 13.55 3.24
N ALA A 29 3.08 12.36 3.66
CA ALA A 29 4.07 12.20 4.73
C ALA A 29 5.42 12.81 4.33
N GLU A 30 5.82 12.70 3.05
CA GLU A 30 7.02 13.35 2.53
C GLU A 30 6.92 14.88 2.61
N GLU A 31 5.84 15.46 2.10
CA GLU A 31 5.63 16.92 2.12
C GLU A 31 5.64 17.47 3.56
N MET A 32 4.99 16.76 4.48
CA MET A 32 4.95 17.12 5.90
C MET A 32 6.32 16.98 6.56
N ALA A 33 7.09 15.94 6.23
CA ALA A 33 8.43 15.74 6.76
C ALA A 33 9.33 16.92 6.38
N GLN A 34 9.28 17.36 5.11
CA GLN A 34 10.04 18.52 4.64
C GLN A 34 9.65 19.82 5.37
N LEU A 35 8.36 20.03 5.67
CA LEU A 35 7.91 21.17 6.47
C LEU A 35 8.41 21.10 7.93
N ALA A 36 8.38 19.91 8.52
CA ALA A 36 8.84 19.67 9.88
C ALA A 36 10.36 19.89 9.99
N GLU A 37 11.16 19.43 9.01
CA GLU A 37 12.60 19.64 8.94
C GLU A 37 12.95 21.13 8.87
N ARG A 38 12.29 21.90 8.00
CA ARG A 38 12.47 23.36 7.89
C ARG A 38 12.10 24.12 9.17
N SER A 39 11.26 23.52 10.01
CA SER A 39 10.82 24.10 11.28
C SER A 39 11.61 23.57 12.47
N GLU A 40 12.71 22.85 12.24
CA GLU A 40 13.57 22.22 13.26
C GLU A 40 12.85 21.21 14.17
N LEU A 41 11.67 20.72 13.74
CA LEU A 41 10.89 19.70 14.45
C LEU A 41 11.42 18.30 14.15
N THR A 42 12.67 18.05 14.58
CA THR A 42 13.46 16.87 14.20
C THR A 42 12.75 15.54 14.46
N MET A 43 12.13 15.38 15.63
CA MET A 43 11.40 14.15 15.98
C MET A 43 10.15 13.94 15.09
N LEU A 44 9.45 15.02 14.75
CA LEU A 44 8.27 14.95 13.90
C LEU A 44 8.66 14.55 12.47
N ALA A 45 9.70 15.18 11.92
CA ALA A 45 10.26 14.80 10.62
C ALA A 45 10.66 13.32 10.58
N TYR A 46 11.30 12.82 11.64
CA TYR A 46 11.66 11.40 11.74
C TYR A 46 10.43 10.48 11.69
N PHE A 47 9.38 10.76 12.48
CA PHE A 47 8.17 9.95 12.48
C PHE A 47 7.42 10.00 11.14
N LEU A 48 7.38 11.16 10.49
CA LEU A 48 6.77 11.30 9.16
C LEU A 48 7.54 10.51 8.10
N ASN A 49 8.88 10.50 8.17
CA ASN A 49 9.70 9.66 7.31
C ASN A 49 9.48 8.16 7.54
N LEU A 50 9.29 7.71 8.80
CA LEU A 50 8.91 6.33 9.08
C LEU A 50 7.53 5.99 8.51
N ALA A 51 6.54 6.87 8.71
CA ALA A 51 5.19 6.69 8.19
C ALA A 51 5.19 6.60 6.66
N ARG A 52 6.00 7.41 5.96
CA ARG A 52 6.18 7.32 4.50
C ARG A 52 6.69 5.94 4.09
N VAL A 53 7.75 5.45 4.71
CA VAL A 53 8.35 4.15 4.37
C VAL A 53 7.36 3.01 4.61
N GLU A 54 6.62 3.03 5.71
CA GLU A 54 5.57 2.04 5.99
C GLU A 54 4.46 2.07 4.94
N ALA A 55 4.00 3.26 4.55
CA ALA A 55 2.98 3.44 3.54
C ALA A 55 3.44 2.99 2.14
N GLU A 56 4.66 3.31 1.74
CA GLU A 56 5.27 2.82 0.48
C GLU A 56 5.35 1.30 0.45
N PHE A 57 5.80 0.69 1.56
CA PHE A 57 5.87 -0.76 1.69
C PHE A 57 4.48 -1.37 1.52
N ARG A 58 3.47 -0.83 2.21
CA ARG A 58 2.09 -1.32 2.14
C ARG A 58 1.49 -1.17 0.75
N SER A 59 1.73 -0.06 0.07
CA SER A 59 1.26 0.17 -1.31
C SER A 59 1.82 -0.89 -2.27
N ARG A 60 3.12 -1.21 -2.15
CA ARG A 60 3.78 -2.24 -2.97
C ARG A 60 3.28 -3.64 -2.69
N GLU A 61 3.04 -3.98 -1.41
CA GLU A 61 2.47 -5.28 -1.04
C GLU A 61 1.08 -5.49 -1.65
N LEU A 62 0.24 -4.46 -1.63
CA LEU A 62 -1.13 -4.53 -2.16
C LEU A 62 -1.16 -4.53 -3.69
N ALA A 63 -0.20 -3.87 -4.34
CA ALA A 63 -0.07 -3.88 -5.80
C ALA A 63 0.60 -5.14 -6.37
N ALA A 64 1.21 -5.98 -5.53
CA ALA A 64 1.88 -7.19 -5.99
C ALA A 64 0.85 -8.22 -6.49
N PRO A 65 1.03 -8.79 -7.71
CA PRO A 65 0.14 -9.83 -8.20
C PRO A 65 0.20 -11.05 -7.26
N PRO A 66 -0.92 -11.76 -7.05
CA PRO A 66 -0.95 -12.91 -6.16
C PRO A 66 0.07 -13.96 -6.63
N PRO A 67 0.77 -14.62 -5.70
CA PRO A 67 1.78 -15.62 -6.06
C PRO A 67 1.14 -16.70 -6.92
N ILE A 68 1.70 -16.92 -8.12
CA ILE A 68 1.27 -17.98 -9.03
C ILE A 68 1.53 -19.31 -8.33
N ARG A 69 0.47 -19.93 -7.79
CA ARG A 69 0.54 -21.31 -7.30
C ARG A 69 0.70 -22.23 -8.52
N SER A 70 1.94 -22.58 -8.85
CA SER A 70 2.21 -23.70 -9.74
C SER A 70 1.56 -24.95 -9.11
N ARG A 71 0.51 -25.47 -9.74
CA ARG A 71 -0.03 -26.80 -9.45
C ARG A 71 1.03 -27.82 -9.88
N ALA A 72 1.99 -28.10 -9.00
CA ALA A 72 2.72 -29.35 -9.06
C ALA A 72 1.76 -30.44 -8.55
N GLY A 73 1.04 -31.09 -9.46
CA GLY A 73 0.35 -32.34 -9.16
C GLY A 73 1.37 -33.47 -9.01
N PRO A 74 1.23 -34.37 -8.03
CA PRO A 74 2.02 -35.58 -8.02
C PRO A 74 1.48 -36.56 -9.08
N ALA A 75 2.43 -37.15 -9.81
CA ALA A 75 2.27 -38.18 -10.83
C ALA A 75 1.83 -39.53 -10.24
#